data_AF-A0A950YGT1-F1
#
_entry.id   AF-A0A950YGT1-F1
#
_cell.length_a   1.000
_cell.length_b   1.000
_cell.length_c   1.000
_cell.angle_alpha   90.00
_cell.angle_beta   90.00
_cell.angle_gamma   90.00
#
_symmetry.space_group_name_H-M   'P 1'
#
loop_
_entity.id
_entity.type
_entity.pdbx_description
1 polymer ?
#
loop_
_entity_poly.entity_id
_entity_poly.type
_entity_poly.pdbx_seq_one_letter_code
_entity_poly.pdbx_strand_id
1 'polypeptide(L)' 'MNRALLTAGLALVGLGSFPTLARAHAVLLTSTPRWEAVLAASPRSIALAYSQDGVPHFARVAVVTPRGENLAGPP' A
#
# COMPACT_ATOMS: atom_id res chain seq x y z
N MET A 1 -10.95 13.98 48.45
CA MET A 1 -11.00 12.68 47.75
C MET A 1 -11.21 12.91 46.24
N ASN A 2 -10.37 13.73 45.58
CA ASN A 2 -10.62 14.19 44.19
C ASN A 2 -9.45 13.94 43.23
N ARG A 3 -8.30 13.48 43.70
CA ARG A 3 -7.10 13.32 42.86
C ARG A 3 -7.12 12.03 42.03
N ALA A 4 -7.76 10.98 42.56
CA ALA A 4 -7.85 9.67 41.90
C ALA A 4 -8.73 9.68 40.65
N LEU A 5 -9.80 10.49 40.63
CA LEU A 5 -10.69 10.68 39.48
C LEU A 5 -9.99 11.41 38.32
N LEU A 6 -9.17 12.42 38.65
CA LEU A 6 -8.38 13.15 37.66
C LEU A 6 -7.32 12.26 36.99
N THR A 7 -6.63 11.42 37.77
CA THR A 7 -5.65 10.46 37.23
C THR A 7 -6.30 9.35 36.38
N ALA A 8 -7.49 8.88 36.78
CA ALA A 8 -8.24 7.89 36.00
C ALA A 8 -8.75 8.46 34.66
N GLY A 9 -9.21 9.72 34.67
CA GLY A 9 -9.63 10.42 33.44
C GLY A 9 -8.49 10.65 32.46
N LEU A 10 -7.31 11.07 32.94
CA LEU A 10 -6.11 11.25 32.10
C LEU A 10 -5.59 9.92 31.53
N ALA A 11 -5.66 8.83 32.30
CA ALA A 11 -5.29 7.51 31.81
C ALA A 11 -6.24 7.02 30.69
N LEU A 12 -7.55 7.24 30.84
CA LEU A 12 -8.53 6.88 29.80
C LEU A 12 -8.34 7.69 28.51
N VAL A 13 -8.04 8.99 28.62
CA VAL A 13 -7.75 9.84 27.45
C VAL A 13 -6.47 9.38 26.75
N GLY A 14 -5.44 8.99 27.50
CA GLY A 14 -4.19 8.46 26.93
C GLY A 14 -4.36 7.10 26.22
N LEU A 15 -5.30 6.27 26.67
CA LEU A 15 -5.64 4.98 26.03
C LEU A 15 -6.54 5.12 24.80
N GLY A 16 -7.32 6.20 24.69
CA GLY A 16 -8.18 6.48 23.53
C GLY A 16 -7.46 7.19 22.38
N SER A 17 -6.27 7.73 22.63
CA SER A 17 -5.46 8.45 21.65
C SER A 17 -4.27 7.65 21.14
N PHE A 18 -4.35 6.32 21.14
CA PHE A 18 -3.54 5.59 20.18
C PHE A 18 -4.17 5.87 18.82
N PRO A 19 -3.48 6.56 17.89
CA PRO A 19 -3.90 6.50 16.51
C PRO A 19 -3.92 5.01 16.22
N THR A 20 -5.11 4.46 15.96
CA THR A 20 -5.21 3.18 15.29
C THR A 20 -4.40 3.40 14.03
N LEU A 21 -3.16 2.94 14.02
CA LEU A 21 -2.33 2.79 12.83
C LEU A 21 -3.09 1.74 12.03
N ALA A 22 -4.19 2.15 11.41
CA ALA A 22 -4.85 1.41 10.38
C ALA A 22 -3.71 1.14 9.42
N ARG A 23 -3.30 -0.13 9.32
CA ARG A 23 -2.25 -0.52 8.39
C ARG A 23 -2.82 -0.18 7.02
N ALA A 24 -2.49 1.01 6.56
CA ALA A 24 -2.81 1.47 5.24
C ALA A 24 -1.92 0.59 4.36
N HIS A 25 -2.50 -0.45 3.81
CA HIS A 25 -1.85 -1.28 2.81
C HIS A 25 -2.18 -0.70 1.44
N ALA A 26 -1.17 -0.48 0.61
CA ALA A 26 -1.35 0.02 -0.74
C ALA A 26 -2.15 -0.98 -1.57
N VAL A 27 -3.43 -0.69 -1.81
CA VAL A 27 -4.31 -1.49 -2.65
C VAL A 27 -4.26 -0.95 -4.07
N LEU A 28 -4.05 -1.83 -5.05
CA LEU A 28 -4.08 -1.44 -6.46
C LEU A 28 -5.50 -1.03 -6.84
N LEU A 29 -5.67 0.22 -7.29
CA LEU A 29 -6.94 0.76 -7.76
C LEU A 29 -7.11 0.54 -9.26
N THR A 30 -6.07 0.82 -10.03
CA THR A 30 -6.08 0.67 -11.49
C THR A 30 -4.68 0.54 -12.06
N SER A 31 -4.60 0.12 -13.32
CA SER A 31 -3.35 -0.01 -14.06
C SER A 31 -3.53 0.44 -15.50
N THR A 32 -2.42 0.88 -16.11
CA THR A 32 -2.30 1.07 -17.55
C THR A 32 -1.07 0.30 -18.03
N PRO A 33 -1.21 -0.73 -18.88
CA PRO A 33 -2.46 -1.31 -19.41
C PRO A 33 -3.41 -1.84 -18.33
N ARG A 34 -4.72 -1.90 -18.62
CA ARG A 34 -5.71 -2.51 -17.71
C ARG A 34 -5.52 -4.02 -17.63
N TRP A 35 -6.03 -4.62 -16.56
CA TRP A 35 -6.13 -6.08 -16.44
C TRP A 35 -6.81 -6.67 -17.69
N GLU A 36 -6.26 -7.78 -18.19
CA GLU A 36 -6.72 -8.48 -19.41
C GLU A 36 -6.72 -7.65 -20.70
N ALA A 37 -6.08 -6.47 -20.72
CA ALA A 37 -5.96 -5.69 -21.93
C ALA A 37 -5.12 -6.45 -22.98
N VAL A 38 -5.70 -6.67 -24.15
CA VAL A 38 -4.97 -7.14 -25.34
C VAL A 38 -4.44 -5.92 -26.07
N LEU A 39 -3.11 -5.86 -26.22
CA LEU A 39 -2.44 -4.73 -26.85
C LEU A 39 -2.00 -5.08 -28.26
N ALA A 40 -2.17 -4.14 -29.18
CA ALA A 40 -1.67 -4.28 -30.55
C ALA A 40 -0.14 -4.17 -30.63
N ALA A 41 0.51 -3.57 -29.63
CA ALA A 41 1.95 -3.41 -29.55
C ALA A 41 2.44 -3.45 -28.09
N SER A 42 3.72 -3.77 -27.89
CA SER A 42 4.32 -3.78 -26.55
C SER A 42 4.33 -2.37 -25.93
N PRO A 43 3.86 -2.20 -24.68
CA PRO A 43 3.86 -0.91 -24.02
C PRO A 43 5.29 -0.52 -23.61
N ARG A 44 5.61 0.78 -23.70
CA ARG A 44 6.92 1.30 -23.25
C ARG A 44 7.05 1.36 -21.73
N SER A 45 5.92 1.39 -21.02
CA SER A 45 5.85 1.51 -19.56
C SER A 45 4.54 0.93 -19.03
N ILE A 46 4.55 0.51 -17.77
CA ILE A 46 3.36 0.11 -17.03
C ILE A 46 3.18 1.08 -15.87
N ALA A 47 1.98 1.60 -15.71
CA ALA A 47 1.61 2.48 -14.60
C ALA A 47 0.63 1.77 -13.66
N LEU A 48 0.92 1.83 -12.36
CA LEU A 48 0.11 1.23 -11.29
C LEU A 48 -0.32 2.35 -10.33
N ALA A 49 -1.62 2.49 -10.12
CA ALA A 49 -2.18 3.49 -9.19
C ALA A 49 -2.71 2.78 -7.94
N TYR A 50 -2.22 3.20 -6.77
CA TYR A 50 -2.57 2.62 -5.47
C TYR A 50 -3.44 3.57 -4.65
N SER A 51 -4.15 3.02 -3.66
CA SER A 51 -5.02 3.77 -2.74
C SER A 51 -4.30 4.75 -1.82
N GLN A 52 -2.97 4.69 -1.80
CA GLN A 52 -2.09 5.44 -0.93
C GLN A 52 -0.69 5.44 -1.54
N ASP A 53 0.13 6.38 -1.09
CA ASP A 53 1.53 6.44 -1.50
C ASP A 53 2.31 5.24 -0.93
N GLY A 54 3.16 4.67 -1.78
CA GLY A 54 4.16 3.67 -1.40
C GLY A 54 5.54 4.31 -1.30
N VAL A 55 6.49 3.61 -0.70
CA VAL A 55 7.91 3.97 -0.78
C VAL A 55 8.54 3.18 -1.92
N PRO A 56 8.85 3.80 -3.07
CA PRO A 56 9.26 3.07 -4.28
C PRO A 56 10.49 2.20 -4.08
N HIS A 57 11.41 2.62 -3.21
CA HIS A 57 12.64 1.89 -2.89
C HIS A 57 12.39 0.49 -2.31
N PHE A 58 11.28 0.29 -1.62
CA PHE A 58 10.91 -1.02 -1.03
C PHE A 58 9.88 -1.78 -1.88
N ALA A 59 9.39 -1.18 -2.96
CA ALA A 59 8.44 -1.81 -3.86
C ALA A 59 9.17 -2.68 -4.88
N ARG A 60 8.58 -3.83 -5.24
CA ARG A 60 9.07 -4.69 -6.32
C ARG A 60 7.95 -4.95 -7.31
N VAL A 61 8.32 -4.94 -8.59
CA VAL A 61 7.42 -5.25 -9.71
C VAL A 61 8.09 -6.29 -10.58
N ALA A 62 7.32 -7.29 -11.00
CA ALA A 62 7.75 -8.31 -11.94
C ALA A 62 6.82 -8.32 -13.15
N VAL A 63 7.39 -8.53 -14.34
CA VAL A 63 6.64 -8.70 -15.58
C VAL A 63 6.89 -10.11 -16.05
N VAL A 64 5.89 -10.97 -15.97
CA VAL A 64 6.07 -12.42 -16.14
C VAL A 64 5.49 -12.87 -17.49
N THR A 65 6.26 -13.62 -18.26
CA THR A 65 5.77 -14.24 -19.51
C THR A 65 4.86 -15.42 -19.22
N PRO A 66 4.06 -15.92 -20.20
CA PRO A 66 3.27 -17.13 -20.02
C PRO A 66 4.09 -18.38 -19.66
N ARG A 67 5.41 -18.37 -19.89
CA ARG A 67 6.35 -19.44 -19.52
C ARG A 67 6.96 -19.27 -18.13
N GLY A 68 6.63 -18.19 -17.41
CA GLY A 68 7.11 -17.91 -16.06
C GLY A 68 8.41 -17.08 -15.99
N GLU A 69 8.91 -16.58 -17.11
CA GLU A 69 10.15 -15.78 -17.14
C GLU A 69 9.88 -14.34 -16.67
N ASN A 70 10.71 -13.80 -15.77
CA ASN A 70 10.61 -12.42 -15.31
C ASN A 70 11.43 -11.47 -16.20
N LEU A 71 10.74 -10.55 -16.87
CA LEU A 71 11.30 -9.54 -17.78
C LEU A 71 11.64 -8.20 -17.09
N ALA A 72 11.26 -8.00 -15.82
CA ALA A 72 11.53 -6.75 -15.10
C ALA A 72 13.00 -6.59 -14.64
N GLY A 73 13.82 -7.64 -14.81
CA GLY A 73 15.19 -7.69 -14.31
C GLY A 73 15.28 -8.05 -12.82
N PRO A 74 16.50 -8.20 -12.28
CA PRO A 74 16.72 -8.39 -10.86
C PRO A 74 16.33 -7.11 -10.07
N PRO A 75 15.95 -7.28 -8.79
CA PRO A 75 15.60 -6.18 -7.89
C PRO A 75 16.80 -5.26 -7.56
#